data_AF-A0A321LAM8-F1
#
_entry.id   AF-A0A321LAM8-F1
#
_cell.length_a   1.000
_cell.length_b   1.000
_cell.length_c   1.000
_cell.angle_alpha   90.00
_cell.angle_beta   90.00
_cell.angle_gamma   90.00
#
_symmetry.space_group_name_H-M   'P 1'
#
loop_
_entity.id
_entity.type
_entity.pdbx_description
1 polymer ?
#
loop_
_entity_poly.entity_id
_entity_poly.type
_entity_poly.pdbx_seq_one_letter_code
_entity_poly.pdbx_strand_id
1 'polypeptide(L)'
;MDKDKFHTQSGGLHVKEGHEGTDFSIRGIVVFAVFLTLGLVLTFIIAGVLMRVFEWGSAKYLDAGMTPVQQQLQKQRQAAAQTEPNQYPGEKPGQIKPSSEAEMRASVERSMERTFAQPRLQYDDVDEMNRVRKSENDYLGLTGKDDQGNLHIPISRAIDLLSQRGLPAVNGKWSPEAPVAVPSGESRASEHQQRDNTGINKGVRR
;
A
#
# COMPACT_ATOMS: atom_id res chain seq x y z
N MET A 1 106.24 -2.08 -3.88
CA MET A 1 105.38 -1.28 -4.79
C MET A 1 104.26 -2.20 -5.21
N ASP A 2 103.27 -2.33 -4.33
CA ASP A 2 102.13 -3.22 -4.50
C ASP A 2 100.95 -2.38 -5.00
N LYS A 3 100.46 -2.75 -6.19
CA LYS A 3 99.34 -2.09 -6.85
C LYS A 3 98.04 -2.72 -6.36
N ASP A 4 97.24 -1.91 -5.69
CA ASP A 4 95.80 -1.74 -5.89
C ASP A 4 94.97 -3.02 -6.07
N LYS A 5 94.48 -3.56 -4.95
CA LYS A 5 93.26 -4.38 -4.92
C LYS A 5 92.14 -3.57 -4.25
N PHE A 6 91.57 -2.64 -4.99
CA PHE A 6 90.30 -2.04 -4.61
C PHE A 6 89.17 -2.93 -5.11
N HIS A 7 88.54 -3.67 -4.20
CA HIS A 7 87.25 -4.29 -4.49
C HIS A 7 86.17 -3.21 -4.36
N THR A 8 85.67 -2.73 -5.49
CA THR A 8 84.43 -1.94 -5.53
C THR A 8 83.28 -2.82 -5.05
N GLN A 9 82.84 -2.62 -3.80
CA GLN A 9 81.53 -3.04 -3.35
C GLN A 9 80.47 -2.15 -4.01
N SER A 10 80.25 -2.37 -5.31
CA SER A 10 78.96 -2.10 -5.93
C SER A 10 78.01 -3.20 -5.47
N GLY A 11 77.60 -3.13 -4.20
CA GLY A 11 76.46 -3.88 -3.71
C GLY A 11 75.24 -3.32 -4.43
N GLY A 12 74.94 -3.91 -5.58
CA GLY A 12 73.77 -3.61 -6.37
C GLY A 12 72.55 -3.70 -5.48
N LEU A 13 72.02 -2.53 -5.12
CA LEU A 13 70.66 -2.38 -4.65
C LEU A 13 69.79 -2.75 -5.87
N HIS A 14 69.62 -4.06 -6.08
CA HIS A 14 68.57 -4.60 -6.92
C HIS A 14 67.27 -4.27 -6.20
N VAL A 15 66.83 -3.02 -6.33
CA VAL A 15 65.43 -2.68 -6.17
C VAL A 15 64.74 -3.48 -7.26
N LYS A 16 64.29 -4.68 -6.91
CA LYS A 16 63.20 -5.31 -7.63
C LYS A 16 62.05 -4.32 -7.47
N GLU A 17 61.91 -3.42 -8.44
CA GLU A 17 60.63 -2.84 -8.82
C GLU A 17 59.73 -4.01 -9.25
N GLY A 18 59.30 -4.78 -8.27
CA GLY A 18 58.22 -5.74 -8.39
C GLY A 18 56.92 -4.97 -8.33
N HIS A 19 56.69 -4.10 -9.31
CA HIS A 19 55.32 -3.87 -9.72
C HIS A 19 54.80 -5.24 -10.15
N GLU A 20 53.94 -5.81 -9.32
CA GLU A 20 53.14 -6.99 -9.62
C GLU A 20 52.38 -6.73 -10.91
N GLY A 21 53.03 -7.12 -12.01
CA GLY A 21 52.47 -7.01 -13.34
C GLY A 21 51.28 -7.95 -13.42
N THR A 22 50.11 -7.40 -13.14
CA THR A 22 48.76 -7.96 -13.34
C THR A 22 48.16 -8.63 -12.08
N ASP A 23 47.41 -7.85 -11.30
CA ASP A 23 46.47 -8.36 -10.26
C ASP A 23 45.36 -9.27 -10.83
N PHE A 24 45.23 -9.32 -12.16
CA PHE A 24 44.21 -10.09 -12.87
C PHE A 24 44.78 -11.36 -13.50
N SER A 25 44.48 -12.51 -12.89
CA SER A 25 44.71 -13.79 -13.53
C SER A 25 43.66 -14.05 -14.61
N ILE A 26 44.08 -14.09 -15.88
CA ILE A 26 43.20 -14.41 -17.02
C ILE A 26 42.50 -15.77 -16.80
N ARG A 27 43.22 -16.73 -16.21
CA ARG A 27 42.67 -18.04 -15.85
C ARG A 27 41.52 -17.91 -14.82
N GLY A 28 41.65 -17.03 -13.84
CA GLY A 28 40.59 -16.76 -12.86
C GLY A 28 39.34 -16.17 -13.51
N ILE A 29 39.51 -15.22 -14.44
CA ILE A 29 38.40 -14.62 -15.18
C ILE A 29 37.69 -15.66 -16.04
N VAL A 30 38.42 -16.53 -16.74
CA VAL A 30 37.85 -17.59 -17.59
C VAL A 30 37.05 -18.59 -16.74
N VAL A 31 37.62 -19.04 -15.62
CA VAL A 31 36.94 -19.95 -14.70
C VAL A 31 35.67 -19.31 -14.13
N PHE A 32 35.76 -18.05 -13.69
CA PHE A 32 34.61 -17.30 -13.20
C PHE A 32 33.50 -17.16 -14.25
N ALA A 33 33.84 -16.83 -15.50
CA ALA A 33 32.88 -16.71 -16.60
C ALA A 33 32.18 -18.04 -16.91
N VAL A 34 32.90 -19.17 -16.86
CA VAL A 34 32.31 -20.51 -17.05
C VAL A 34 31.32 -20.83 -15.92
N PHE A 35 31.68 -20.58 -14.66
CA PHE A 35 30.75 -20.80 -13.56
C PHE A 35 29.52 -19.88 -13.63
N LEU A 36 29.71 -18.63 -14.05
CA LEU A 36 28.62 -17.68 -14.20
C LEU A 36 27.63 -18.12 -15.29
N THR A 37 28.13 -18.59 -16.43
CA THR A 37 27.26 -19.09 -17.51
C THR A 37 26.53 -20.38 -17.11
N LEU A 38 27.21 -21.32 -16.46
CA LEU A 38 26.59 -22.55 -15.95
C LEU A 38 25.53 -22.25 -14.87
N GLY A 39 25.80 -21.33 -13.96
CA GLY A 39 24.87 -20.90 -12.93
C GLY A 39 23.61 -20.29 -13.54
N LEU A 40 23.77 -19.41 -14.53
CA LEU A 40 22.66 -18.81 -15.25
C LEU A 40 21.80 -19.87 -15.94
N VAL A 41 22.42 -20.78 -16.70
CA VAL A 41 21.70 -21.89 -17.37
C VAL A 41 20.93 -22.74 -16.36
N LEU A 42 21.54 -23.07 -15.22
CA LEU A 42 20.90 -23.84 -14.16
C LEU A 42 19.68 -23.09 -13.58
N THR A 43 19.80 -21.80 -13.31
CA THR A 43 18.68 -20.98 -12.83
C THR A 43 17.51 -20.97 -13.82
N PHE A 44 17.79 -20.84 -15.13
CA PHE A 44 16.76 -20.90 -16.16
C PHE A 44 16.07 -22.27 -16.24
N ILE A 45 16.82 -23.36 -16.08
CA ILE A 45 16.25 -24.72 -16.03
C ILE A 45 15.32 -24.87 -14.82
N ILE A 46 15.77 -24.44 -13.63
CA ILE A 46 14.96 -24.52 -12.40
C ILE A 46 13.68 -23.68 -12.54
N ALA A 47 13.79 -22.44 -13.02
CA ALA A 47 12.64 -21.57 -13.24
C ALA A 47 11.66 -22.17 -14.26
N GLY A 48 12.16 -22.75 -15.35
CA GLY A 48 11.34 -23.43 -16.36
C GLY A 48 10.60 -24.65 -15.79
N VAL A 49 11.28 -25.46 -14.98
CA VAL A 49 10.64 -26.61 -14.30
C VAL A 49 9.58 -26.14 -13.31
N LEU A 50 9.88 -25.12 -12.49
CA LEU A 50 8.91 -24.54 -11.55
C LEU A 50 7.69 -23.98 -12.27
N MET A 51 7.87 -23.26 -13.38
CA MET A 51 6.78 -22.75 -14.19
C MET A 51 5.92 -23.89 -14.76
N ARG A 52 6.55 -24.96 -15.28
CA ARG A 52 5.85 -26.16 -15.79
C ARG A 52 5.02 -26.87 -14.71
N VAL A 53 5.61 -27.05 -13.52
CA VAL A 53 4.93 -27.65 -12.37
C VAL A 53 3.79 -26.76 -11.89
N PHE A 54 4.00 -25.44 -11.88
CA PHE A 54 2.98 -24.48 -11.51
C PHE A 54 1.82 -24.47 -12.49
N GLU A 55 2.05 -24.58 -13.81
CA GLU A 55 0.96 -24.73 -14.79
C GLU A 55 0.15 -26.00 -14.56
N TRP A 56 0.81 -27.15 -14.33
CA TRP A 56 0.13 -28.41 -14.02
C TRP A 56 -0.63 -28.40 -12.68
N GLY A 57 -0.09 -27.73 -11.66
CA GLY A 57 -0.72 -27.59 -10.36
C GLY A 57 -1.87 -26.57 -10.39
N SER A 58 -1.63 -25.39 -10.94
CA SER A 58 -2.60 -24.30 -11.02
C SER A 58 -3.84 -24.67 -11.85
N ALA A 59 -3.70 -25.49 -12.88
CA ALA A 59 -4.86 -26.07 -13.57
C ALA A 59 -5.75 -26.93 -12.65
N LYS A 60 -5.25 -27.45 -11.52
CA LYS A 60 -6.07 -28.16 -10.52
C LYS A 60 -6.59 -27.25 -9.40
N TYR A 61 -5.93 -26.12 -9.13
CA TYR A 61 -6.28 -25.21 -8.03
C TYR A 61 -7.07 -23.96 -8.47
N LEU A 62 -6.95 -23.53 -9.72
CA LEU A 62 -7.68 -22.40 -10.30
C LEU A 62 -8.99 -22.82 -10.97
N ASP A 63 -9.13 -24.09 -11.36
CA ASP A 63 -10.39 -24.68 -11.87
C ASP A 63 -11.37 -25.05 -10.75
N ALA A 64 -11.11 -24.62 -9.52
CA ALA A 64 -12.16 -24.40 -8.52
C ALA A 64 -13.01 -23.20 -8.94
N GLY A 65 -13.63 -23.31 -10.11
CA GLY A 65 -14.59 -22.39 -10.65
C GLY A 65 -15.72 -22.24 -9.66
N MET A 66 -15.78 -21.05 -9.05
CA MET A 66 -16.77 -20.61 -8.07
C MET A 66 -16.90 -21.56 -6.88
N THR A 67 -16.58 -21.05 -5.69
CA THR A 67 -16.88 -21.75 -4.43
C THR A 67 -18.35 -22.25 -4.43
N PRO A 68 -18.67 -23.39 -3.79
CA PRO A 68 -20.04 -23.92 -3.78
C PRO A 68 -21.06 -22.88 -3.27
N VAL A 69 -20.62 -21.97 -2.40
CA VAL A 69 -21.38 -20.81 -1.92
C VAL A 69 -21.65 -19.80 -3.04
N GLN A 70 -20.67 -19.48 -3.88
CA GLN A 70 -20.86 -18.61 -5.04
C GLN A 70 -21.83 -19.22 -6.05
N GLN A 71 -21.73 -20.52 -6.33
CA GLN A 71 -22.67 -21.20 -7.23
C GLN A 71 -24.10 -21.16 -6.67
N GLN A 72 -24.26 -21.38 -5.36
CA GLN A 72 -25.55 -21.31 -4.71
C GLN A 72 -26.12 -19.88 -4.74
N LEU A 73 -25.29 -18.88 -4.46
CA LEU A 73 -25.70 -17.47 -4.51
C LEU A 73 -26.07 -17.04 -5.94
N GLN A 74 -25.36 -17.53 -6.95
CA GLN A 74 -25.65 -17.22 -8.35
C GLN A 74 -26.94 -17.90 -8.82
N LYS A 75 -27.17 -19.17 -8.43
CA LYS A 75 -28.46 -19.85 -8.63
C LYS A 75 -29.60 -19.11 -7.94
N GLN A 76 -29.39 -18.61 -6.72
CA GLN A 76 -30.39 -17.85 -5.98
C GLN A 76 -30.69 -16.51 -6.65
N ARG A 77 -29.66 -15.81 -7.17
CA ARG A 77 -29.84 -14.57 -7.95
C ARG A 77 -30.55 -14.82 -9.28
N GLN A 78 -30.24 -15.91 -9.97
CA GLN A 78 -30.90 -16.27 -11.23
C GLN A 78 -32.35 -16.71 -11.00
N ALA A 79 -32.62 -17.47 -9.92
CA ALA A 79 -33.97 -17.82 -9.52
C ALA A 79 -34.78 -16.59 -9.11
N ALA A 80 -34.19 -15.68 -8.33
CA ALA A 80 -34.80 -14.41 -7.94
C ALA A 80 -35.07 -13.49 -9.14
N ALA A 81 -34.19 -13.50 -10.15
CA ALA A 81 -34.37 -12.74 -11.39
C ALA A 81 -35.41 -13.38 -12.33
N GLN A 82 -35.66 -14.69 -12.23
CA GLN A 82 -36.70 -15.39 -12.99
C GLN A 82 -38.08 -15.32 -12.33
N THR A 83 -38.13 -15.18 -11.01
CA THR A 83 -39.35 -14.75 -10.30
C THR A 83 -39.52 -13.24 -10.45
N GLU A 84 -39.92 -12.78 -11.62
CA GLU A 84 -40.68 -11.54 -11.70
C GLU A 84 -41.99 -11.73 -10.91
N PRO A 85 -42.33 -10.86 -9.95
CA PRO A 85 -43.66 -10.78 -9.40
C PRO A 85 -44.53 -10.01 -10.39
N ASN A 86 -44.93 -10.68 -11.48
CA ASN A 86 -46.06 -10.23 -12.27
C ASN A 86 -47.36 -10.63 -11.55
N GLN A 87 -47.62 -10.04 -10.38
CA GLN A 87 -48.96 -9.92 -9.79
C GLN A 87 -48.98 -8.94 -8.61
N TYR A 88 -48.87 -7.65 -8.93
CA TYR A 88 -49.73 -6.65 -8.28
C TYR A 88 -50.63 -6.05 -9.36
N PRO A 89 -51.96 -5.98 -9.16
CA PRO A 89 -52.87 -5.47 -10.16
C PRO A 89 -52.69 -3.96 -10.30
N GLY A 90 -52.10 -3.57 -11.43
CA GLY A 90 -52.16 -2.22 -11.97
C GLY A 90 -50.94 -1.35 -11.70
N GLU A 91 -50.03 -1.25 -12.67
CA GLU A 91 -49.55 0.04 -13.20
C GLU A 91 -48.62 -0.21 -14.41
N LYS A 92 -48.75 0.65 -15.44
CA LYS A 92 -48.21 0.48 -16.80
C LYS A 92 -46.69 0.71 -16.86
N PRO A 93 -45.98 0.12 -17.85
CA PRO A 93 -44.52 0.27 -17.98
C PRO A 93 -44.18 1.66 -18.56
N GLY A 94 -43.33 2.41 -17.87
CA GLY A 94 -42.84 3.69 -18.39
C GLY A 94 -42.40 4.76 -17.39
N GLN A 95 -42.35 4.51 -16.09
CA GLN A 95 -41.81 5.48 -15.13
C GLN A 95 -40.70 4.87 -14.27
N ILE A 96 -39.47 5.24 -14.60
CA ILE A 96 -38.33 5.09 -13.71
C ILE A 96 -38.54 6.12 -12.59
N LYS A 97 -39.14 5.69 -11.47
CA LYS A 97 -39.04 6.42 -10.21
C LYS A 97 -38.02 5.68 -9.33
N PRO A 98 -36.90 6.31 -8.94
CA PRO A 98 -35.98 5.74 -7.95
C PRO A 98 -36.56 5.73 -6.51
N SER A 99 -37.89 5.74 -6.36
CA SER A 99 -38.54 6.03 -5.09
C SER A 99 -38.75 4.78 -4.23
N SER A 100 -39.04 3.59 -4.78
CA SER A 100 -39.44 2.46 -3.92
C SER A 100 -38.31 1.88 -3.06
N GLU A 101 -37.10 1.70 -3.60
CA GLU A 101 -35.99 1.13 -2.83
C GLU A 101 -35.36 2.15 -1.86
N ALA A 102 -35.21 3.40 -2.30
CA ALA A 102 -34.71 4.47 -1.46
C ALA A 102 -35.68 4.79 -0.30
N GLU A 103 -36.99 4.78 -0.55
CA GLU A 103 -38.02 4.99 0.48
C GLU A 103 -38.05 3.82 1.49
N MET A 104 -37.91 2.57 1.01
CA MET A 104 -37.80 1.41 1.89
C MET A 104 -36.54 1.50 2.78
N ARG A 105 -35.38 1.85 2.22
CA ARG A 105 -34.13 2.06 2.99
C ARG A 105 -34.29 3.14 4.06
N ALA A 106 -34.85 4.29 3.70
CA ALA A 106 -35.09 5.38 4.65
C ALA A 106 -36.05 4.97 5.78
N SER A 107 -37.03 4.11 5.51
CA SER A 107 -37.93 3.60 6.54
C SER A 107 -37.24 2.64 7.53
N VAL A 108 -36.36 1.78 7.01
CA VAL A 108 -35.55 0.84 7.80
C VAL A 108 -34.55 1.60 8.67
N GLU A 109 -33.84 2.58 8.11
CA GLU A 109 -32.89 3.43 8.85
C GLU A 109 -33.57 4.15 10.01
N ARG A 110 -34.73 4.79 9.78
CA ARG A 110 -35.52 5.43 10.84
C ARG A 110 -36.00 4.46 11.92
N SER A 111 -36.33 3.23 11.54
CA SER A 111 -36.72 2.21 12.54
C SER A 111 -35.53 1.82 13.39
N MET A 112 -34.38 1.59 12.76
CA MET A 112 -33.16 1.25 13.46
C MET A 112 -32.73 2.41 14.36
N GLU A 113 -32.80 3.68 13.89
CA GLU A 113 -32.51 4.93 14.63
C GLU A 113 -33.13 4.97 16.03
N ARG A 114 -34.35 4.44 16.16
CA ARG A 114 -35.06 4.38 17.44
C ARG A 114 -34.60 3.25 18.35
N THR A 115 -34.05 2.18 17.78
CA THR A 115 -33.78 0.92 18.51
C THR A 115 -32.32 0.80 18.98
N PHE A 116 -31.37 1.44 18.31
CA PHE A 116 -29.94 1.31 18.65
C PHE A 116 -29.31 2.69 18.93
N ALA A 117 -28.55 2.82 20.01
CA ALA A 117 -27.74 4.03 20.23
C ALA A 117 -26.67 4.16 19.13
N GLN A 118 -26.36 5.39 18.71
CA GLN A 118 -25.20 5.65 17.83
C GLN A 118 -23.90 5.47 18.65
N PRO A 119 -22.77 5.00 18.09
CA PRO A 119 -22.38 4.88 16.67
C PRO A 119 -22.73 3.53 16.04
N ARG A 120 -23.05 3.53 14.74
CA ARG A 120 -23.40 2.32 13.98
C ARG A 120 -22.35 2.01 12.94
N LEU A 121 -22.27 0.73 12.59
CA LEU A 121 -21.56 0.30 11.41
C LEU A 121 -22.32 0.81 10.18
N GLN A 122 -21.61 1.52 9.32
CA GLN A 122 -22.14 2.08 8.08
C GLN A 122 -22.41 0.92 7.11
N TYR A 123 -23.59 0.93 6.46
CA TYR A 123 -24.09 -0.24 5.73
C TYR A 123 -23.52 -0.36 4.31
N ASP A 124 -22.98 0.73 3.76
CA ASP A 124 -22.59 0.85 2.36
C ASP A 124 -21.19 1.48 2.20
N ASP A 125 -20.25 1.02 3.03
CA ASP A 125 -18.87 1.51 3.05
C ASP A 125 -18.21 1.42 1.68
N VAL A 126 -18.58 0.40 0.89
CA VAL A 126 -17.98 0.16 -0.43
C VAL A 126 -18.45 1.20 -1.45
N ASP A 127 -19.76 1.42 -1.61
CA ASP A 127 -20.22 2.41 -2.59
C ASP A 127 -19.89 3.84 -2.14
N GLU A 128 -19.89 4.11 -0.84
CA GLU A 128 -19.49 5.41 -0.31
C GLU A 128 -18.00 5.68 -0.49
N MET A 129 -17.13 4.71 -0.17
CA MET A 129 -15.69 4.83 -0.43
C MET A 129 -15.40 4.97 -1.93
N ASN A 130 -16.15 4.29 -2.79
CA ASN A 130 -16.01 4.45 -4.24
C ASN A 130 -16.44 5.85 -4.71
N ARG A 131 -17.50 6.43 -4.12
CA ARG A 131 -17.90 7.82 -4.39
C ARG A 131 -16.83 8.80 -3.96
N VAL A 132 -16.30 8.66 -2.73
CA VAL A 132 -15.22 9.51 -2.20
C VAL A 132 -13.99 9.41 -3.09
N ARG A 133 -13.54 8.18 -3.40
CA ARG A 133 -12.39 7.93 -4.29
C ARG A 133 -12.57 8.61 -5.64
N LYS A 134 -13.77 8.52 -6.24
CA LYS A 134 -14.06 9.15 -7.52
C LYS A 134 -13.97 10.67 -7.43
N SER A 135 -14.63 11.28 -6.44
CA SER A 135 -14.61 12.73 -6.26
C SER A 135 -13.20 13.28 -5.99
N GLU A 136 -12.39 12.54 -5.24
CA GLU A 136 -11.01 12.91 -4.95
C GLU A 136 -10.13 12.79 -6.19
N ASN A 137 -10.28 11.71 -6.95
CA ASN A 137 -9.55 11.54 -8.20
C ASN A 137 -9.91 12.61 -9.22
N ASP A 138 -11.19 13.01 -9.29
CA ASP A 138 -11.64 14.12 -10.13
C ASP A 138 -10.98 15.43 -9.67
N TYR A 139 -10.90 15.69 -8.36
CA TYR A 139 -10.22 16.88 -7.82
C TYR A 139 -8.71 16.90 -8.10
N LEU A 140 -8.01 15.77 -7.89
CA LEU A 140 -6.56 15.64 -8.10
C LEU A 140 -6.18 15.61 -9.59
N GLY A 141 -7.11 15.23 -10.47
CA GLY A 141 -6.93 15.20 -11.92
C GLY A 141 -7.11 16.55 -12.61
N LEU A 142 -7.64 17.57 -11.91
CA LEU A 142 -7.82 18.89 -12.47
C LEU A 142 -6.46 19.55 -12.78
N THR A 143 -6.30 19.98 -14.03
CA THR A 143 -5.20 20.84 -14.48
C THR A 143 -5.73 22.24 -14.70
N GLY A 144 -5.06 23.26 -14.16
CA GLY A 144 -5.44 24.64 -14.46
C GLY A 144 -5.07 25.62 -13.37
N LYS A 145 -5.42 26.89 -13.60
CA LYS A 145 -5.29 27.95 -12.61
C LYS A 145 -6.67 28.18 -12.00
N ASP A 146 -6.77 28.13 -10.67
CA ASP A 146 -8.03 28.46 -9.98
C ASP A 146 -8.30 29.98 -10.02
N ASP A 147 -9.50 30.37 -9.59
CA ASP A 147 -9.90 31.79 -9.53
C ASP A 147 -9.06 32.61 -8.51
N GLN A 148 -8.37 31.93 -7.60
CA GLN A 148 -7.45 32.53 -6.62
C GLN A 148 -6.02 32.68 -7.17
N GLY A 149 -5.76 32.13 -8.36
CA GLY A 149 -4.48 32.18 -9.04
C GLY A 149 -3.51 31.05 -8.72
N ASN A 150 -3.89 30.05 -7.94
CA ASN A 150 -3.11 28.85 -7.68
C ASN A 150 -3.11 27.92 -8.89
N LEU A 151 -1.94 27.36 -9.21
CA LEU A 151 -1.78 26.43 -10.32
C LEU A 151 -1.92 24.99 -9.83
N HIS A 152 -2.96 24.30 -10.26
CA HIS A 152 -3.16 22.87 -10.04
C HIS A 152 -2.46 22.07 -11.14
N ILE A 153 -1.47 21.28 -10.73
CA ILE A 153 -0.75 20.35 -11.59
C ILE A 153 -1.01 18.94 -11.05
N PRO A 154 -1.57 18.01 -11.84
CA PRO A 154 -1.75 16.64 -11.43
C PRO A 154 -0.42 16.02 -11.01
N ILE A 155 -0.47 15.16 -10.00
CA ILE A 155 0.71 14.55 -9.41
C ILE A 155 1.56 13.84 -10.48
N SER A 156 0.93 13.10 -11.40
CA SER A 156 1.63 12.45 -12.52
C SER A 156 2.46 13.43 -13.35
N ARG A 157 1.88 14.60 -13.66
CA ARG A 157 2.57 15.64 -14.43
C ARG A 157 3.62 16.37 -13.61
N ALA A 158 3.40 16.53 -12.30
CA ALA A 158 4.41 17.07 -11.40
C ALA A 158 5.64 16.16 -11.34
N ILE A 159 5.45 14.83 -11.28
CA ILE A 159 6.54 13.84 -11.32
C ILE A 159 7.31 13.93 -12.64
N ASP A 160 6.60 14.01 -13.78
CA ASP A 160 7.24 14.14 -15.09
C ASP A 160 8.05 15.43 -15.20
N LEU A 161 7.49 16.55 -14.74
CA LEU A 161 8.19 17.84 -14.71
C LEU A 161 9.41 17.81 -13.80
N LEU A 162 9.33 17.10 -12.68
CA LEU A 162 10.44 16.92 -11.75
C LEU A 162 11.54 16.03 -12.34
N SER A 163 11.15 14.98 -13.06
CA SER A 163 12.08 14.09 -13.77
C SER A 163 12.81 14.85 -14.88
N GLN A 164 12.08 15.66 -15.66
CA GLN A 164 12.65 16.44 -16.77
C GLN A 164 13.52 17.60 -16.30
N ARG A 165 13.12 18.31 -15.23
CA ARG A 165 13.80 19.52 -14.74
C ARG A 165 14.85 19.23 -13.66
N GLY A 166 14.84 18.02 -13.10
CA GLY A 166 15.57 17.67 -11.90
C GLY A 166 14.88 18.23 -10.64
N LEU A 167 15.23 17.65 -9.48
CA LEU A 167 14.82 18.18 -8.18
C LEU A 167 15.33 19.63 -8.04
N PRO A 168 14.50 20.59 -7.62
CA PRO A 168 14.98 21.93 -7.33
C PRO A 168 16.08 21.85 -6.27
N ALA A 169 17.16 22.59 -6.47
CA ALA A 169 18.23 22.66 -5.49
C ALA A 169 17.66 23.18 -4.16
N VAL A 170 17.57 22.30 -3.16
CA VAL A 170 17.12 22.66 -1.82
C VAL A 170 18.26 23.43 -1.15
N ASN A 171 18.28 24.74 -1.37
CA ASN A 171 19.22 25.65 -0.71
C ASN A 171 18.70 25.93 0.70
N GLY A 172 18.77 24.93 1.56
CA GLY A 172 18.36 25.00 2.95
C GLY A 172 19.04 23.90 3.75
N LYS A 173 19.56 24.23 4.92
CA LYS A 173 20.14 23.24 5.84
C LYS A 173 19.01 22.33 6.30
N TRP A 174 19.00 21.08 5.86
CA TRP A 174 18.08 20.06 6.38
C TRP A 174 18.30 19.94 7.89
N SER A 175 17.34 20.45 8.66
CA SER A 175 17.29 20.27 10.11
C SER A 175 16.22 19.23 10.39
N PRO A 176 16.58 17.97 10.69
CA PRO A 176 15.61 17.00 11.16
C PRO A 176 15.16 17.46 12.55
N GLU A 177 14.03 18.16 12.63
CA GLU A 177 13.33 18.30 13.90
C GLU A 177 12.74 16.93 14.20
N ALA A 178 13.44 16.18 15.06
CA ALA A 178 12.94 14.93 15.58
C ALA A 178 11.57 15.19 16.23
N PRO A 179 10.56 14.32 16.03
CA PRO A 179 9.30 14.48 16.73
C PRO A 179 9.58 14.48 18.23
N VAL A 180 9.31 15.61 18.88
CA VAL A 180 9.27 15.69 20.34
C VAL A 180 8.19 14.68 20.75
N ALA A 181 8.61 13.60 21.41
CA ALA A 181 7.69 12.64 21.97
C ALA A 181 6.68 13.39 22.83
N VAL A 182 5.41 13.36 22.41
CA VAL A 182 4.31 13.76 23.28
C VAL A 182 4.44 12.90 24.53
N PRO A 183 4.63 13.48 25.74
CA PRO A 183 4.67 12.67 26.94
C PRO A 183 3.33 11.95 27.04
N SER A 184 3.38 10.63 26.92
CA SER A 184 2.30 9.72 27.22
C SER A 184 1.88 9.99 28.66
N GLY A 185 0.78 10.73 28.83
CA GLY A 185 0.14 10.95 30.11
C GLY A 185 -0.45 9.65 30.63
N GLU A 186 0.38 8.82 31.22
CA GLU A 186 -0.04 7.77 32.13
C GLU A 186 -0.35 8.39 33.49
N SER A 187 -1.43 7.91 34.12
CA SER A 187 -1.83 8.14 35.53
C SER A 187 -2.81 9.28 35.80
N ARG A 188 -4.07 9.10 35.35
CA ARG A 188 -5.26 9.62 36.05
C ARG A 188 -6.25 8.51 36.42
N ALA A 189 -5.73 7.32 36.70
CA ALA A 189 -6.45 6.22 37.31
C ALA A 189 -6.17 6.22 38.83
N SER A 190 -6.83 7.10 39.59
CA SER A 190 -7.21 6.93 41.02
C SER A 190 -7.64 8.26 41.66
N GLU A 191 -8.79 8.81 41.27
CA GLU A 191 -9.47 9.83 42.10
C GLU A 191 -10.99 9.83 41.86
N HIS A 192 -11.63 8.66 42.02
CA HIS A 192 -13.08 8.56 42.17
C HIS A 192 -13.43 7.39 43.08
N GLN A 193 -12.98 7.50 44.33
CA GLN A 193 -13.62 6.82 45.44
C GLN A 193 -13.55 7.79 46.62
N GLN A 194 -14.70 8.03 47.24
CA GLN A 194 -14.83 8.68 48.56
C GLN A 194 -15.10 10.19 48.61
N ARG A 195 -16.14 10.67 47.91
CA ARG A 195 -17.09 11.66 48.46
C ARG A 195 -18.45 11.40 47.85
N ASP A 196 -19.37 10.87 48.66
CA ASP A 196 -20.82 11.09 48.60
C ASP A 196 -21.49 10.18 49.63
N ASN A 197 -21.23 10.50 50.89
CA ASN A 197 -22.01 10.00 52.01
C ASN A 197 -22.33 11.22 52.89
N THR A 198 -23.35 12.00 52.50
CA THR A 198 -24.26 12.79 53.38
C THR A 198 -25.09 13.80 52.57
N GLY A 199 -26.25 13.34 52.09
CA GLY A 199 -27.48 14.13 51.97
C GLY A 199 -28.58 13.17 52.39
N ILE A 200 -29.57 13.49 53.22
CA ILE A 200 -30.53 14.55 53.00
C ILE A 200 -31.12 14.96 54.36
N ASN A 201 -30.88 16.21 54.71
CA ASN A 201 -31.63 16.98 55.70
C ASN A 201 -33.06 17.21 55.13
N LYS A 202 -34.07 16.58 55.74
CA LYS A 202 -35.48 16.88 55.46
C LYS A 202 -35.88 18.14 56.23
N GLY A 203 -35.85 19.27 55.52
CA GLY A 203 -36.44 20.52 55.97
C GLY A 203 -37.97 20.51 55.88
N VAL A 204 -38.60 20.50 57.05
CA VAL A 204 -39.76 21.29 57.51
C VAL A 204 -40.46 22.21 56.48
N ARG A 205 -41.79 22.07 56.40
CA ARG A 205 -42.88 23.06 56.16
C ARG A 205 -44.15 22.22 55.88
N ARG A 206 -45.32 22.33 56.53
CA ARG A 206 -45.94 23.23 57.49
C ARG A 206 -46.86 22.39 58.39
#